data_AF-A0A1G2PAD0-F1
#
_entry.id   AF-A0A1G2PAD0-F1
#
_cell.length_a   1.000
_cell.length_b   1.000
_cell.length_c   1.000
_cell.angle_alpha   90.00
_cell.angle_beta   90.00
_cell.angle_gamma   90.00
#
_symmetry.space_group_name_H-M   'P 1'
#
loop_
_entity.id
_entity.type
_entity.pdbx_description
1 polymer ?
#
loop_
_entity_poly.entity_id
_entity_poly.type
_entity_poly.pdbx_seq_one_letter_code
_entity_poly.pdbx_strand_id
1 'polypeptide(L)'
;MKLFLASSLDKTVPLILKAFGQSIRGGKVVFVANAADNYKGDKGWVESDRKAFESLGCKIENMDLREIDQGQFRDTLKGADIIHYLLPQLLSSGSR
;
A
#
# COMPACT_ATOMS: atom_id res chain seq x y z
N MET A 1 -7.78 -9.34 -13.69
CA MET A 1 -7.57 -8.34 -12.62
C MET A 1 -7.60 -9.07 -11.28
N LYS A 2 -6.62 -8.82 -10.40
CA LYS A 2 -6.49 -9.47 -9.10
C LYS A 2 -6.54 -8.39 -8.02
N LEU A 3 -7.37 -8.56 -7.00
CA LEU A 3 -7.61 -7.58 -5.93
C LEU A 3 -7.41 -8.24 -4.56
N PHE A 4 -6.85 -7.47 -3.64
CA PHE A 4 -6.66 -7.87 -2.24
C PHE A 4 -7.09 -6.73 -1.34
N LEU A 5 -8.02 -7.00 -0.44
CA LEU A 5 -8.50 -6.05 0.54
C LEU A 5 -8.02 -6.50 1.92
N ALA A 6 -7.28 -5.63 2.59
CA ALA A 6 -6.75 -5.90 3.92
C ALA A 6 -7.05 -4.73 4.86
N SER A 7 -7.50 -5.06 6.07
CA SER A 7 -7.64 -4.09 7.14
C SER A 7 -6.28 -3.67 7.73
N SER A 8 -5.25 -4.51 7.59
CA SER A 8 -3.89 -4.29 8.10
C SER A 8 -2.94 -5.11 7.22
N LEU A 9 -2.07 -4.48 6.43
CA LEU A 9 -1.25 -5.21 5.46
C LEU A 9 -0.19 -6.07 6.17
N ASP A 10 0.49 -5.49 7.14
CA ASP A 10 1.50 -6.14 8.00
C ASP A 10 1.04 -7.50 8.55
N LYS A 11 -0.24 -7.60 8.96
CA LYS A 11 -0.83 -8.84 9.50
C LYS A 11 -1.32 -9.81 8.43
N THR A 12 -1.45 -9.35 7.19
CA THR A 12 -2.07 -10.11 6.10
C THR A 12 -1.08 -10.53 5.01
N VAL A 13 0.20 -10.22 5.15
CA VAL A 13 1.29 -10.69 4.27
C VAL A 13 1.22 -12.21 3.97
N PRO A 14 0.99 -13.12 4.94
CA PRO A 14 0.88 -14.54 4.64
C PRO A 14 -0.30 -14.87 3.72
N LEU A 15 -1.40 -14.11 3.83
CA LEU A 15 -2.60 -14.28 3.01
C LEU A 15 -2.38 -13.76 1.59
N ILE A 16 -1.61 -12.68 1.44
CA ILE A 16 -1.16 -12.16 0.13
C ILE A 16 -0.37 -13.23 -0.61
N LEU A 17 0.62 -13.83 0.04
CA LEU A 17 1.43 -14.89 -0.56
C LEU A 17 0.61 -16.14 -0.88
N LYS A 18 -0.41 -16.46 -0.07
CA LYS A 18 -1.33 -17.57 -0.35
C LYS A 18 -2.23 -17.28 -1.57
N ALA A 19 -2.71 -16.03 -1.70
CA ALA A 19 -3.64 -15.65 -2.76
C ALA A 19 -2.97 -15.45 -4.13
N PHE A 20 -1.75 -14.89 -4.13
CA PHE A 20 -1.05 -14.50 -5.36
C PHE A 20 0.20 -15.32 -5.65
N GLY A 21 0.65 -16.15 -4.70
CA GLY A 21 1.87 -16.94 -4.81
C GLY A 21 3.13 -16.10 -4.62
N GLN A 22 4.26 -16.67 -5.04
CA GLN A 22 5.58 -16.04 -4.91
C GLN A 22 5.84 -14.92 -5.93
N SER A 23 4.95 -14.72 -6.90
CA SER A 23 5.11 -13.69 -7.95
C SER A 23 5.09 -12.25 -7.43
N ILE A 24 4.67 -12.06 -6.18
CA ILE A 24 4.68 -10.75 -5.51
C ILE A 24 6.09 -10.37 -5.02
N ARG A 25 6.97 -11.33 -4.77
CA ARG A 25 8.32 -11.06 -4.27
C ARG A 25 9.18 -10.38 -5.32
N GLY A 26 9.95 -9.38 -4.91
CA GLY A 26 10.84 -8.66 -5.82
C GLY A 26 10.14 -7.66 -6.74
N GLY A 27 8.81 -7.58 -6.70
CA GLY A 27 8.02 -6.72 -7.58
C GLY A 27 8.14 -5.23 -7.25
N LYS A 28 7.76 -4.40 -8.21
CA LYS A 28 7.64 -2.95 -8.05
C LYS A 28 6.27 -2.61 -7.46
N VAL A 29 6.28 -2.00 -6.28
CA VAL A 29 5.07 -1.54 -5.57
C VAL A 29 4.94 -0.04 -5.71
N VAL A 30 3.89 0.43 -6.36
CA VAL A 30 3.46 1.83 -6.29
C VAL A 30 2.70 2.02 -4.99
N PHE A 31 3.24 2.84 -4.09
CA PHE A 31 2.73 3.02 -2.74
C PHE A 31 2.08 4.39 -2.60
N VAL A 32 0.74 4.41 -2.53
CA VAL A 32 -0.07 5.62 -2.44
C VAL A 32 -0.53 5.82 -1.00
N ALA A 33 0.07 6.81 -0.32
CA ALA A 33 -0.15 7.06 1.11
C ALA A 33 -1.08 8.24 1.40
N ASN A 34 -1.57 8.95 0.38
CA ASN A 34 -2.36 10.18 0.51
C ASN A 34 -3.53 10.10 1.51
N ALA A 35 -4.18 8.94 1.63
CA ALA A 35 -5.30 8.76 2.54
C ALA A 35 -4.94 8.85 4.03
N ALA A 36 -3.66 8.62 4.37
CA ALA A 36 -3.17 8.73 5.75
C ALA A 36 -2.91 10.19 6.16
N ASP A 37 -2.92 11.15 5.24
CA ASP A 37 -2.55 12.55 5.51
C ASP A 37 -3.45 13.21 6.54
N ASN A 38 -4.75 12.96 6.45
CA ASN A 38 -5.77 13.54 7.34
C ASN A 38 -5.75 12.94 8.75
N TYR A 39 -4.99 11.86 8.98
CA TYR A 39 -4.85 11.30 10.32
C TYR A 39 -3.89 12.14 11.16
N LYS A 40 -4.34 12.54 12.36
CA LYS A 40 -3.57 13.43 13.26
C LYS A 40 -2.76 12.71 14.33
N GLY A 41 -2.96 11.40 14.52
CA GLY A 41 -2.19 10.59 15.46
C GLY A 41 -0.93 9.98 14.84
N ASP A 42 -0.31 9.02 15.54
CA ASP A 42 0.84 8.27 15.04
C ASP A 42 0.47 7.43 13.80
N LYS A 43 1.18 7.63 12.69
CA LYS A 43 0.95 6.95 11.40
C LYS A 43 1.83 5.70 11.25
N GLY A 44 2.22 5.06 12.36
CA GLY A 44 3.12 3.90 12.37
C GLY A 44 2.69 2.73 11.46
N TRP A 45 1.39 2.61 11.14
CA TRP A 45 0.91 1.59 10.19
C TRP A 45 1.36 1.86 8.75
N VAL A 46 1.53 3.12 8.33
CA VAL A 46 2.01 3.47 6.99
C VAL A 46 3.41 2.89 6.79
N GLU A 47 4.25 3.05 7.81
CA GLU A 47 5.60 2.53 7.80
C GLU A 47 5.64 1.01 7.99
N SER A 48 4.70 0.46 8.75
CA SER A 48 4.56 -1.00 8.90
C SER A 48 4.19 -1.67 7.58
N ASP A 49 3.25 -1.10 6.82
CA ASP A 49 2.88 -1.57 5.49
C ASP A 49 4.05 -1.48 4.50
N ARG A 50 4.83 -0.39 4.55
CA ARG A 50 6.04 -0.23 3.73
C ARG A 50 7.05 -1.33 4.03
N LYS A 51 7.40 -1.52 5.31
CA LYS A 51 8.34 -2.55 5.75
C LYS A 51 7.86 -3.95 5.42
N ALA A 52 6.56 -4.19 5.45
CA ALA A 52 5.97 -5.47 5.06
C ALA A 52 6.31 -5.81 3.60
N PHE A 53 6.16 -4.87 2.67
CA PHE A 53 6.55 -5.07 1.26
C PHE A 53 8.07 -5.16 1.08
N GLU A 54 8.86 -4.34 1.78
CA GLU A 54 10.32 -4.44 1.74
C GLU A 54 10.81 -5.81 2.22
N SER A 55 10.17 -6.39 3.24
CA SER A 55 10.48 -7.74 3.73
C SER A 55 10.20 -8.85 2.70
N LEU A 56 9.34 -8.58 1.71
CA LEU A 56 9.09 -9.44 0.55
C LEU A 56 10.08 -9.21 -0.59
N GLY A 57 11.06 -8.33 -0.39
CA GLY A 57 12.04 -7.92 -1.40
C GLY A 57 11.48 -6.96 -2.45
N CYS A 58 10.27 -6.42 -2.24
CA CYS A 58 9.66 -5.49 -3.19
C CYS A 58 10.39 -4.15 -3.21
N LYS A 59 10.42 -3.51 -4.38
CA LYS A 59 10.91 -2.14 -4.54
C LYS A 59 9.73 -1.18 -4.40
N ILE A 60 9.77 -0.34 -3.37
CA ILE A 60 8.73 0.66 -3.13
C ILE A 60 9.01 1.89 -3.99
N GLU A 61 8.00 2.35 -4.73
CA GLU A 61 7.95 3.69 -5.32
C GLU A 61 6.85 4.48 -4.62
N ASN A 62 7.24 5.47 -3.82
CA ASN A 62 6.29 6.37 -3.17
C ASN A 62 5.65 7.28 -4.21
N MET A 63 4.33 7.40 -4.13
CA MET A 63 3.57 8.21 -5.06
C MET A 63 2.59 9.10 -4.32
N ASP A 64 2.74 10.41 -4.54
CA ASP A 64 1.79 11.42 -4.09
C ASP A 64 0.89 11.82 -5.26
N LEU A 65 -0.40 11.48 -5.17
CA LEU A 65 -1.37 11.80 -6.23
C LEU A 65 -1.64 13.30 -6.42
N ARG A 66 -1.17 14.17 -5.52
CA ARG A 66 -1.31 15.63 -5.65
C ARG A 66 -0.19 16.26 -6.47
N GLU A 67 0.94 15.58 -6.58
CA GLU A 67 2.15 16.09 -7.24
C GLU A 67 2.33 15.55 -8.66
N ILE A 68 1.53 14.57 -9.05
CA ILE A 68 1.60 13.93 -10.37
C ILE A 68 0.36 14.23 -11.21
N ASP A 69 0.55 14.29 -12.53
CA ASP A 69 -0.56 14.32 -13.47
C ASP A 69 -1.04 12.91 -13.88
N GLN A 70 -2.15 12.86 -14.63
CA GLN A 70 -2.73 11.59 -15.07
C GLN A 70 -1.82 10.80 -16.03
N GLY A 71 -1.02 11.47 -16.84
CA GLY A 71 -0.08 10.84 -17.77
C GLY A 71 1.06 10.17 -17.01
N GLN A 72 1.70 10.91 -16.10
CA GLN A 72 2.73 10.40 -15.21
C GLN A 72 2.24 9.23 -14.35
N PHE A 73 1.00 9.32 -13.85
CA PHE A 73 0.36 8.23 -13.13
C PHE A 73 0.25 6.98 -14.02
N ARG A 74 -0.32 7.12 -15.22
CA ARG A 74 -0.48 6.01 -16.17
C ARG A 74 0.86 5.37 -16.56
N ASP A 75 1.89 6.17 -16.78
CA ASP A 75 3.22 5.66 -17.15
C ASP A 75 3.88 4.90 -16.00
N THR A 76 3.70 5.38 -14.78
CA THR A 76 4.17 4.66 -13.59
C THR A 76 3.45 3.31 -13.44
N LEU A 77 2.14 3.28 -13.67
CA LEU A 77 1.35 2.05 -13.58
C LEU A 77 1.76 0.98 -14.59
N LYS A 78 2.28 1.35 -15.77
CA LYS A 78 2.76 0.37 -16.78
C LYS A 78 3.92 -0.48 -16.28
N GLY A 79 4.75 0.07 -15.39
CA GLY A 79 5.90 -0.63 -14.81
C GLY A 79 5.64 -1.23 -13.43
N ALA A 80 4.44 -1.04 -12.88
CA ALA A 80 4.10 -1.50 -11.54
C ALA A 80 3.55 -2.93 -11.56
N ASP A 81 4.06 -3.78 -10.67
CA ASP A 81 3.50 -5.11 -10.44
C ASP A 81 2.33 -5.05 -9.45
N ILE A 82 2.41 -4.09 -8.52
CA ILE A 82 1.48 -3.93 -7.39
C ILE A 82 1.18 -2.45 -7.21
N ILE A 83 -0.09 -2.15 -6.94
CA ILE A 83 -0.53 -0.82 -6.51
C ILE A 83 -1.13 -0.98 -5.12
N HIS A 84 -0.53 -0.32 -4.14
CA HIS A 84 -1.03 -0.29 -2.76
C HIS A 84 -1.66 1.06 -2.46
N TYR A 85 -2.94 1.04 -2.07
CA TYR A 85 -3.65 2.21 -1.58
C TYR A 85 -3.86 2.08 -0.09
N LEU A 86 -3.30 3.02 0.67
CA LEU A 86 -3.67 3.18 2.07
C LEU A 86 -5.11 3.68 2.16
N LEU A 87 -5.84 3.19 3.16
CA LEU A 87 -7.15 3.71 3.52
C LEU A 87 -7.02 4.63 4.74
N PRO A 88 -7.87 5.67 4.85
CA PRO A 88 -7.93 6.46 6.06
C PRO A 88 -8.34 5.53 7.20
N GLN A 89 -7.67 5.63 8.35
CA GLN A 89 -8.13 4.92 9.53
C GLN A 89 -9.44 5.57 9.97
N LEU A 90 -10.57 4.92 9.66
CA LEU A 90 -11.85 5.29 10.26
C LEU A 90 -11.67 5.16 11.76
N LEU A 91 -11.77 6.29 12.45
CA LEU A 91 -11.91 6.31 13.89
C LEU A 91 -13.06 5.36 14.22
N SER A 92 -12.75 4.23 14.85
CA SER A 92 -13.74 3.60 15.71
C SER A 92 -14.09 4.69 16.72
N SER A 93 -15.23 5.36 16.52
CA SER A 93 -15.91 6.11 17.55
C SER A 93 -16.30 5.12 18.64
N GLY A 94 -15.30 4.68 19.40
CA GLY A 94 -15.47 3.97 20.65
C GLY A 94 -15.89 5.03 21.65
N SER A 95 -17.20 5.20 21.79
CA SER A 95 -17.77 5.72 23.02
C SER A 95 -17.17 4.90 24.17
N ARG A 96 -16.32 5.54 24.96
CA ARG A 96 -16.04 5.13 26.34
C ARG A 96 -16.82 6.05 27.25
#